data_AF-A0A355DVI3-F1
#
_entry.id   AF-A0A355DVI3-F1
#
_cell.length_a   1.000
_cell.length_b   1.000
_cell.length_c   1.000
_cell.angle_alpha   90.00
_cell.angle_beta   90.00
_cell.angle_gamma   90.00
#
_symmetry.space_group_name_H-M   'P 1'
#
loop_
_entity.id
_entity.type
_entity.pdbx_description
1 polymer ?
#
loop_
_entity_poly.entity_id
_entity_poly.type
_entity_poly.pdbx_seq_one_letter_code
_entity_poly.pdbx_strand_id
1 'polypeptide(L)'
;QYLKEFIQHYNQRTNTSKEISQKIRPFLADNKASSLFSLPLKEISYPIVGKRSSGCKLWDVDGNEYIDFIMGYGVNLFGHNPPFIKQAIEEQLEQGIHLGVQSEIVGEVAELICELTQMERVAFSNTG
;
A
#
# COMPACT_ATOMS: atom_id res chain seq x y z
N GLN A 1 28.87 -14.82 -11.24
CA GLN A 1 29.43 -13.45 -11.18
C GLN A 1 28.32 -12.42 -11.09
N TYR A 2 27.45 -12.31 -12.11
CA TYR A 2 26.28 -11.43 -12.15
C TYR A 2 25.48 -11.35 -10.83
N LEU A 3 25.07 -12.49 -10.27
CA LEU A 3 24.24 -12.50 -9.06
C LEU A 3 24.91 -11.80 -7.86
N LYS A 4 26.23 -11.92 -7.71
CA LYS A 4 26.96 -11.28 -6.61
C LYS A 4 26.98 -9.76 -6.78
N GLU A 5 27.26 -9.30 -7.99
CA GLU A 5 27.26 -7.87 -8.35
C GLU A 5 25.86 -7.27 -8.19
N PHE A 6 24.82 -7.99 -8.63
CA PHE A 6 23.43 -7.59 -8.44
C PHE A 6 23.06 -7.45 -6.96
N ILE A 7 23.38 -8.44 -6.14
CA ILE A 7 23.12 -8.40 -4.68
C ILE A 7 23.83 -7.20 -4.05
N GLN A 8 25.07 -6.93 -4.43
CA GLN A 8 25.82 -5.78 -3.92
C GLN A 8 25.16 -4.45 -4.31
N HIS A 9 24.83 -4.28 -5.58
CA HIS A 9 24.20 -3.05 -6.08
C HIS A 9 22.82 -2.82 -5.46
N TYR A 10 22.00 -3.88 -5.36
CA TYR A 10 20.69 -3.82 -4.73
C TYR A 10 20.80 -3.39 -3.27
N ASN A 11 21.68 -4.03 -2.49
CA ASN A 11 21.89 -3.68 -1.09
C ASN A 11 22.45 -2.27 -0.89
N GLN A 12 23.27 -1.75 -1.82
CA GLN A 12 23.73 -0.36 -1.76
C GLN A 12 22.61 0.63 -2.03
N ARG A 13 21.70 0.29 -2.94
CA ARG A 13 20.58 1.15 -3.32
C ARG A 13 19.48 1.21 -2.26
N THR A 14 19.28 0.12 -1.51
CA THR A 14 18.16 -0.02 -0.54
C THR A 14 18.64 -0.41 0.86
N ASN A 15 19.78 0.15 1.29
CA ASN A 15 20.44 -0.25 2.54
C ASN A 15 19.56 0.07 3.77
N THR A 16 18.89 1.22 3.80
CA THR A 16 18.03 1.60 4.93
C THR A 16 16.84 0.65 5.04
N SER A 17 16.25 0.24 3.91
CA SER A 17 15.18 -0.79 3.91
C SER A 17 15.64 -2.11 4.54
N LYS A 18 16.86 -2.56 4.22
CA LYS A 18 17.46 -3.78 4.81
C LYS A 18 17.66 -3.64 6.32
N GLU A 19 18.23 -2.52 6.76
CA GLU A 19 18.49 -2.23 8.18
C GLU A 19 17.19 -2.19 8.99
N ILE A 20 16.15 -1.52 8.49
CA ILE A 20 14.83 -1.48 9.10
C ILE A 20 14.27 -2.89 9.26
N SER A 21 14.27 -3.68 8.17
CA SER A 21 13.75 -5.05 8.19
C SER A 21 14.46 -5.93 9.22
N GLN A 22 15.79 -5.84 9.32
CA GLN A 22 16.57 -6.60 10.30
C GLN A 22 16.27 -6.16 11.74
N LYS A 23 16.16 -4.85 11.97
CA LYS A 23 15.87 -4.28 13.30
C LYS A 23 14.50 -4.70 13.82
N ILE A 24 13.47 -4.69 12.97
CA ILE A 24 12.08 -4.99 13.40
C ILE A 24 11.77 -6.49 13.43
N ARG A 25 12.57 -7.33 12.76
CA ARG A 25 12.33 -8.79 12.62
C ARG A 25 12.03 -9.53 13.93
N PRO A 26 12.66 -9.23 15.07
CA PRO A 26 12.33 -9.90 16.33
C PRO A 26 10.94 -9.56 16.88
N PHE A 27 10.35 -8.45 16.41
CA PHE A 27 9.11 -7.88 16.96
C PHE A 27 7.92 -7.98 16.00
N LEU A 28 8.17 -7.96 14.70
CA LEU A 28 7.13 -7.97 13.66
C LEU A 28 7.13 -9.29 12.88
N ALA A 29 6.09 -10.09 13.06
CA ALA A 29 5.82 -11.26 12.23
C ALA A 29 5.14 -10.83 10.91
N ASP A 30 5.96 -10.53 9.89
CA ASP A 30 5.49 -10.09 8.57
C ASP A 30 5.79 -11.14 7.50
N ASN A 31 4.76 -11.62 6.81
CA ASN A 31 4.91 -12.58 5.71
C ASN A 31 5.67 -11.98 4.52
N LYS A 32 5.63 -10.66 4.31
CA LYS A 32 6.34 -10.00 3.19
C LYS A 32 7.85 -10.16 3.29
N ALA A 33 8.38 -10.26 4.51
CA ALA A 33 9.80 -10.47 4.74
C ALA A 33 10.29 -11.89 4.36
N SER A 34 9.38 -12.87 4.28
CA SER A 34 9.70 -14.28 4.04
C SER A 34 9.12 -14.85 2.75
N SER A 35 8.13 -14.19 2.12
CA SER A 35 7.39 -14.72 0.96
C SER A 35 8.24 -15.02 -0.27
N LEU A 36 9.40 -14.38 -0.43
CA LEU A 36 10.32 -14.57 -1.56
C LEU A 36 11.67 -15.17 -1.14
N PHE A 37 11.73 -15.80 0.04
CA PHE A 37 12.98 -16.32 0.55
C PHE A 37 13.52 -17.48 -0.29
N SER A 38 14.78 -17.38 -0.68
CA SER A 38 15.59 -18.51 -1.13
C SER A 38 17.01 -18.35 -0.60
N LEU A 39 17.67 -19.46 -0.29
CA LEU A 39 19.04 -19.46 0.23
C LEU A 39 20.02 -18.61 -0.61
N PRO A 40 20.01 -18.66 -1.96
CA PRO A 40 20.87 -17.82 -2.79
C PRO A 40 20.55 -16.32 -2.74
N LEU A 41 19.30 -15.94 -2.47
CA LEU A 41 18.81 -14.56 -2.46
C LEU A 41 18.58 -14.00 -1.05
N LYS A 42 18.99 -14.74 0.00
CA LYS A 42 18.75 -14.36 1.40
C LYS A 42 19.19 -12.93 1.72
N GLU A 43 20.26 -12.45 1.07
CA GLU A 43 20.84 -11.13 1.32
C GLU A 43 20.04 -9.97 0.73
N ILE A 44 19.06 -10.25 -0.14
CA ILE A 44 18.10 -9.29 -0.71
C ILE A 44 16.65 -9.62 -0.33
N SER A 45 16.45 -10.60 0.56
CA SER A 45 15.13 -11.03 1.05
C SER A 45 14.68 -10.12 2.19
N TYR A 46 14.15 -8.95 1.83
CA TYR A 46 13.53 -8.00 2.74
C TYR A 46 12.57 -7.09 1.96
N PRO A 47 11.51 -6.55 2.60
CA PRO A 47 10.60 -5.62 1.95
C PRO A 47 11.28 -4.27 1.68
N ILE A 48 10.95 -3.66 0.55
CA ILE A 48 11.24 -2.23 0.33
C ILE A 48 10.32 -1.41 1.22
N VAL A 49 10.90 -0.47 1.97
CA VAL A 49 10.15 0.37 2.91
C VAL A 49 9.76 1.67 2.21
N GLY A 50 8.46 1.86 1.97
CA GLY A 50 7.92 3.08 1.36
C GLY A 50 7.97 4.29 2.30
N LYS A 51 8.25 5.47 1.75
CA LYS A 51 8.25 6.76 2.45
C LYS A 51 7.11 7.67 2.01
N ARG A 52 6.81 7.72 0.71
CA ARG A 52 5.70 8.50 0.15
C ARG A 52 5.27 7.95 -1.20
N SER A 53 4.07 8.32 -1.66
CA SER A 53 3.56 8.01 -2.99
C SER A 53 2.68 9.14 -3.53
N SER A 54 2.60 9.25 -4.86
CA SER A 54 1.77 10.25 -5.55
C SER A 54 1.64 9.89 -7.03
N GLY A 55 0.42 9.95 -7.58
CA GLY A 55 0.15 9.53 -8.96
C GLY A 55 0.54 8.07 -9.18
N CYS A 56 1.32 7.76 -10.21
CA CYS A 56 1.83 6.41 -10.46
C CYS A 56 3.18 6.11 -9.78
N LYS A 57 3.63 6.97 -8.86
CA LYS A 57 5.00 6.91 -8.30
C LYS A 57 5.01 6.58 -6.81
N LEU A 58 6.05 5.86 -6.41
CA LEU A 58 6.40 5.57 -5.02
C LEU A 58 7.87 5.92 -4.77
N TRP A 59 8.15 6.42 -3.57
CA TRP A 59 9.51 6.67 -3.11
C TRP A 59 9.77 5.87 -1.85
N ASP A 60 10.88 5.14 -1.81
CA ASP A 60 11.29 4.42 -0.61
C ASP A 60 12.01 5.34 0.40
N VAL A 61 12.39 4.77 1.54
CA VAL A 61 13.13 5.46 2.60
C VAL A 61 14.54 5.88 2.19
N ASP A 62 15.12 5.22 1.19
CA ASP A 62 16.44 5.49 0.63
C ASP A 62 16.39 6.58 -0.46
N GLY A 63 15.19 7.06 -0.83
CA GLY A 63 14.96 8.12 -1.82
C GLY A 63 14.85 7.62 -3.27
N ASN A 64 14.82 6.30 -3.48
CA ASN A 64 14.61 5.71 -4.79
C ASN A 64 13.19 5.98 -5.28
N GLU A 65 13.06 6.46 -6.52
CA GLU A 65 11.77 6.61 -7.19
C GLU A 65 11.45 5.36 -8.01
N TYR A 66 10.20 4.93 -7.92
CA TYR A 66 9.63 3.79 -8.65
C TYR A 66 8.37 4.23 -9.40
N ILE A 67 8.18 3.69 -10.59
CA ILE A 67 6.85 3.62 -11.21
C ILE A 67 6.17 2.40 -10.61
N ASP A 68 5.07 2.60 -9.91
CA ASP A 68 4.32 1.54 -9.27
C ASP A 68 3.36 0.90 -10.27
N PHE A 69 3.63 -0.35 -10.63
CA PHE A 69 2.74 -1.17 -11.46
C PHE A 69 1.81 -2.07 -10.61
N ILE A 70 2.10 -2.22 -9.30
CA ILE A 70 1.29 -3.03 -8.38
C ILE A 70 0.05 -2.23 -7.95
N MET A 71 0.19 -0.92 -7.79
CA MET A 71 -0.90 0.02 -7.52
C MET A 71 -1.81 -0.43 -6.37
N GLY A 72 -1.19 -0.84 -5.27
CA GLY A 72 -1.92 -1.34 -4.09
C GLY A 72 -2.73 -2.60 -4.37
N TYR A 73 -2.21 -3.52 -5.20
CA TYR A 73 -2.90 -4.73 -5.65
C TYR A 73 -4.22 -4.42 -6.37
N GLY A 74 -4.27 -3.32 -7.11
CA GLY A 74 -5.44 -2.87 -7.88
C GLY A 74 -6.37 -1.90 -7.14
N VAL A 75 -6.13 -1.64 -5.84
CA VAL A 75 -6.94 -0.68 -5.06
C VAL A 75 -6.78 0.75 -5.58
N ASN A 76 -5.55 1.15 -5.92
CA ASN A 76 -5.25 2.53 -6.33
C ASN A 76 -5.51 2.77 -7.81
N LEU A 77 -6.77 2.57 -8.26
CA LEU A 77 -7.18 2.69 -9.66
C LEU A 77 -6.80 4.05 -10.28
N PHE A 78 -6.91 5.13 -9.51
CA PHE A 78 -6.67 6.50 -9.96
C PHE A 78 -5.28 7.04 -9.59
N GLY A 79 -4.36 6.18 -9.20
CA GLY A 79 -3.08 6.62 -8.66
C GLY A 79 -3.08 6.74 -7.13
N HIS A 80 -1.90 6.98 -6.58
CA HIS A 80 -1.69 7.34 -5.19
C HIS A 80 -2.12 8.79 -4.93
N ASN A 81 -2.90 9.01 -3.87
CA ASN A 81 -3.34 10.32 -3.40
C ASN A 81 -4.00 11.21 -4.49
N PRO A 82 -5.04 10.72 -5.20
CA PRO A 82 -5.71 11.53 -6.20
C PRO A 82 -6.49 12.68 -5.53
N PRO A 83 -6.51 13.90 -6.11
CA PRO A 83 -7.04 15.09 -5.43
C PRO A 83 -8.48 14.95 -4.91
N PHE A 84 -9.37 14.32 -5.69
CA PHE A 84 -10.78 14.17 -5.31
C PHE A 84 -11.00 13.23 -4.12
N ILE A 85 -10.20 12.17 -3.98
CA ILE A 85 -10.25 11.29 -2.80
C ILE A 85 -9.66 12.01 -1.59
N LYS A 86 -8.53 12.70 -1.78
CA LYS A 86 -7.90 13.46 -0.70
C LYS A 86 -8.86 14.50 -0.13
N GLN A 87 -9.50 15.27 -0.99
CA GLN A 87 -10.46 16.30 -0.59
C GLN A 87 -11.65 15.70 0.16
N ALA A 88 -12.25 14.61 -0.33
CA ALA A 88 -13.38 13.96 0.35
C ALA A 88 -13.01 13.44 1.75
N ILE A 89 -11.79 12.91 1.91
CA ILE A 89 -11.29 12.48 3.23
C ILE A 89 -11.07 13.69 4.15
N GLU A 90 -10.44 14.76 3.66
CA GLU A 90 -10.21 15.98 4.44
C GLU A 90 -11.53 16.60 4.92
N GLU A 91 -12.53 16.72 4.03
CA GLU A 91 -13.86 17.24 4.36
C GLU A 91 -14.58 16.39 5.41
N GLN A 92 -14.51 15.05 5.31
CA GLN A 92 -15.10 14.16 6.31
C GLN A 92 -14.40 14.26 7.68
N LEU A 93 -13.07 14.45 7.69
CA LEU A 93 -12.30 14.58 8.92
C LEU A 93 -12.63 15.86 9.68
N GLU A 94 -12.95 16.96 8.98
CA GLU A 94 -13.42 18.20 9.61
C GLU A 94 -14.76 18.03 10.34
N GLN A 95 -15.60 17.07 9.93
CA GLN A 95 -16.84 16.72 10.63
C GLN A 95 -16.63 15.69 11.76
N GLY A 96 -15.47 15.05 11.81
CA GLY A 96 -15.12 14.02 12.80
C GLY A 96 -15.47 12.58 12.38
N ILE A 97 -15.13 11.64 13.26
CA ILE A 97 -15.34 10.20 13.05
C ILE A 97 -16.51 9.73 13.91
N HIS A 98 -17.65 9.49 13.30
CA HIS A 98 -18.83 8.97 13.97
C HIS A 98 -18.79 7.43 14.01
N LEU A 99 -18.75 6.86 15.21
CA LEU A 99 -18.87 5.42 15.43
C LEU A 99 -20.21 5.11 16.11
N GLY A 100 -20.86 4.03 15.68
CA GLY A 100 -22.09 3.51 16.28
C GLY A 100 -23.40 4.04 15.68
N VAL A 101 -23.41 5.23 15.12
CA VAL A 101 -24.54 5.76 14.33
C VAL A 101 -24.35 5.48 12.85
N GLN A 102 -25.45 5.43 12.10
CA GLN A 102 -25.40 5.26 10.65
C GLN A 102 -24.80 6.50 9.98
N SER A 103 -23.90 6.30 9.02
CA SER A 103 -23.35 7.36 8.18
C SER A 103 -24.43 7.92 7.24
N GLU A 104 -24.49 9.24 7.07
CA GLU A 104 -25.48 9.89 6.19
C GLU A 104 -25.30 9.55 4.70
N ILE A 105 -24.07 9.29 4.26
CA ILE A 105 -23.75 8.99 2.85
C ILE A 105 -24.02 7.53 2.46
N VAL A 106 -24.29 6.65 3.42
CA VAL A 106 -24.36 5.19 3.14
C VAL A 106 -25.47 4.81 2.16
N GLY A 107 -26.57 5.57 2.16
CA GLY A 107 -27.69 5.35 1.22
C GLY A 107 -27.30 5.68 -0.22
N GLU A 108 -26.68 6.85 -0.43
CA GLU A 108 -26.18 7.29 -1.74
C GLU A 108 -25.13 6.32 -2.29
N VAL A 109 -24.17 5.91 -1.45
CA VAL A 109 -23.15 4.92 -1.87
C VAL A 109 -23.78 3.58 -2.25
N ALA A 110 -24.80 3.13 -1.51
CA ALA A 110 -25.51 1.89 -1.84
C ALA A 110 -26.23 1.97 -3.19
N GLU A 111 -26.90 3.10 -3.46
CA GLU A 111 -27.56 3.36 -4.74
C GLU A 111 -26.58 3.33 -5.92
N LEU A 112 -25.45 4.03 -5.80
CA LEU A 112 -24.41 4.08 -6.83
C LEU A 112 -23.81 2.69 -7.13
N ILE A 113 -23.61 1.84 -6.11
CA ILE A 113 -23.11 0.48 -6.31
C ILE A 113 -24.17 -0.39 -6.99
N CYS A 114 -25.44 -0.30 -6.58
CA CYS A 114 -26.52 -1.02 -7.23
C CYS A 114 -26.66 -0.61 -8.70
N GLU A 115 -26.53 0.69 -9.02
CA GLU A 115 -26.52 1.20 -10.39
C GLU A 115 -25.34 0.63 -11.20
N LEU A 116 -24.13 0.66 -10.65
CA LEU A 116 -22.94 0.16 -11.33
C LEU A 116 -22.97 -1.35 -11.59
N THR A 117 -23.54 -2.12 -10.66
CA THR A 117 -23.47 -3.60 -10.66
C THR A 117 -24.76 -4.27 -11.11
N GLN A 118 -25.87 -3.52 -11.21
CA GLN A 118 -27.22 -4.02 -11.48
C GLN A 118 -27.74 -5.02 -10.41
N MET A 119 -27.20 -4.95 -9.19
CA MET A 119 -27.67 -5.74 -8.05
C MET A 119 -28.82 -5.03 -7.34
N GLU A 120 -29.74 -5.80 -6.74
CA GLU A 120 -30.92 -5.23 -6.06
C GLU A 120 -30.59 -4.57 -4.72
N ARG A 121 -29.60 -5.10 -3.98
CA ARG A 121 -29.22 -4.66 -2.63
C ARG A 121 -27.75 -4.91 -2.37
N VAL A 122 -27.16 -4.11 -1.49
CA VAL A 122 -25.77 -4.24 -1.05
C VAL A 122 -25.66 -4.26 0.47
N ALA A 123 -24.56 -4.84 0.96
CA ALA A 123 -24.12 -4.74 2.35
C ALA A 123 -22.61 -4.43 2.35
N PHE A 124 -22.16 -3.65 3.35
CA PHE A 124 -20.77 -3.22 3.46
C PHE A 124 -20.01 -4.09 4.47
N SER A 125 -18.77 -4.43 4.13
CA SER A 125 -17.81 -5.13 4.97
C SER A 125 -16.52 -4.31 5.07
N ASN A 126 -15.63 -4.64 6.01
CA ASN A 126 -14.34 -3.97 6.17
C ASN A 126 -13.24 -4.60 5.29
N THR A 127 -13.43 -5.84 4.86
CA THR A 127 -12.56 -6.57 3.94
C THR A 127 -13.42 -7.39 2.98
N GLY A 128 -12.89 -7.66 1.78
CA GLY A 128 -13.48 -8.57 0.81
C GLY A 128 -13.44 -10.03 1.24
#